data_AF-A0AAD4Q035-F1
#
_entry.id   AF-A0AAD4Q035-F1
#
_cell.length_a   1.000
_cell.length_b   1.000
_cell.length_c   1.000
_cell.angle_alpha   90.00
_cell.angle_beta   90.00
_cell.angle_gamma   90.00
#
_symmetry.space_group_name_H-M   'P 1'
#
loop_
_entity.id
_entity.type
_entity.pdbx_description
1 polymer ?
#
loop_
_entity_poly.entity_id
_entity_poly.type
_entity_poly.pdbx_seq_one_letter_code
_entity_poly.pdbx_strand_id
1 'polypeptide(L)'
;MTDLTPSIHKLLQEKQPVSTPAPPTEKTVNEFLKEAYRINSHIQSLLHYLQSIRQSYLSTSSSSHKHQPPLTNKPKPLTDADRDSIDSSTALLLRDLSSSITNLQSAESLRQETESRLLRKKYGQPGGALWRWAGGGGDDGDNNAGKSDAQIAAEDTARSIRTVRESILWFLRRELEEAAEVQRGMVEKRIERVREKEKSVLYKVRQQQQQQQQQKQIHPQQREYGADQQPSLRPDSRADPALSAEEAAAIETQLTPEQLQLFAEENDSMLKHYEDTLSKVQNAEKSLLEISSLQQTLVGHLSTQEEFIGQLVTDASSTSENVGQGNKQLKKATERRSPAQMVFWGTVGLCTWLIVWDAVF
;
A
#
# COMPACT_ATOMS: atom_id res chain seq x y z
N MET A 1 -4.20 -26.70 -27.06
CA MET A 1 -5.54 -26.08 -27.17
C MET A 1 -5.54 -25.20 -28.40
N THR A 2 -6.42 -25.46 -29.36
CA THR A 2 -6.47 -24.76 -30.65
C THR A 2 -7.08 -23.38 -30.49
N ASP A 3 -6.44 -22.37 -31.07
CA ASP A 3 -6.93 -20.99 -31.07
C ASP A 3 -8.15 -20.86 -32.00
N LEU A 4 -9.34 -20.71 -31.41
CA LEU A 4 -10.63 -20.62 -32.11
C LEU A 4 -11.00 -19.17 -32.48
N THR A 5 -10.18 -18.21 -32.07
CA THR A 5 -10.38 -16.77 -32.30
C THR A 5 -10.62 -16.39 -33.78
N PRO A 6 -9.88 -16.91 -34.77
CA PRO A 6 -10.09 -16.52 -36.18
C PRO A 6 -11.41 -17.04 -36.75
N SER A 7 -11.87 -18.21 -36.30
CA SER A 7 -13.14 -18.82 -36.73
C SER A 7 -14.34 -18.05 -36.17
N ILE A 8 -14.23 -17.60 -34.93
CA ILE A 8 -15.25 -16.77 -34.26
C ILE A 8 -15.34 -15.40 -34.92
N HIS A 9 -14.20 -14.78 -35.26
CA HIS A 9 -14.18 -13.48 -35.93
C HIS A 9 -14.87 -13.52 -37.30
N LYS A 10 -14.66 -14.58 -38.08
CA LYS A 10 -15.36 -14.78 -39.36
C LYS A 10 -16.88 -14.92 -39.20
N LEU A 11 -17.31 -15.72 -38.22
CA LEU A 11 -18.75 -15.94 -37.95
C LEU A 11 -19.45 -14.68 -37.43
N LEU A 12 -18.76 -13.86 -36.62
CA LEU A 12 -19.27 -12.57 -36.15
C LEU A 12 -19.46 -11.58 -37.30
N GLN A 13 -18.48 -11.51 -38.21
CA GLN A 13 -18.49 -10.61 -39.35
C GLN A 13 -19.58 -10.98 -40.38
N GLU A 14 -19.93 -12.26 -40.48
CA GLU A 14 -20.97 -12.77 -41.39
C GLU A 14 -22.40 -12.53 -40.87
N LYS A 15 -22.61 -12.49 -39.54
CA LYS A 15 -23.95 -12.40 -38.94
C LYS A 15 -24.38 -10.99 -38.50
N GLN A 16 -23.46 -10.06 -38.28
CA GLN A 16 -23.77 -8.66 -37.95
C GLN A 16 -22.70 -7.73 -38.55
N PRO A 17 -23.05 -6.70 -39.35
CA PRO A 17 -22.23 -5.51 -39.39
C PRO A 17 -22.33 -4.88 -38.01
N VAL A 18 -21.34 -5.13 -37.15
CA VAL A 18 -21.24 -4.52 -35.83
C VAL A 18 -21.16 -3.01 -36.04
N SER A 19 -22.28 -2.32 -35.94
CA SER A 19 -22.28 -0.91 -35.59
C SER A 19 -21.79 -0.89 -34.15
N THR A 20 -20.49 -0.68 -33.97
CA THR A 20 -19.91 -0.41 -32.66
C THR A 20 -20.73 0.72 -32.05
N PRO A 21 -21.43 0.49 -30.92
CA PRO A 21 -22.11 1.58 -30.25
C PRO A 21 -21.06 2.64 -29.96
N ALA A 22 -21.32 3.87 -30.40
CA ALA A 22 -20.41 4.99 -30.18
C ALA A 22 -20.00 5.00 -28.69
N PRO A 23 -18.69 5.10 -28.39
CA PRO A 23 -18.22 5.03 -27.01
C PRO A 23 -18.92 6.12 -26.18
N PRO A 24 -19.48 5.76 -25.01
CA PRO A 24 -20.17 6.73 -24.17
C PRO A 24 -19.14 7.74 -23.66
N THR A 25 -19.26 9.01 -24.08
CA THR A 25 -18.53 10.20 -23.59
C THR A 25 -17.15 9.90 -22.97
N GLU A 26 -16.19 9.61 -23.84
CA GLU A 26 -14.82 9.19 -23.50
C GLU A 26 -14.07 10.17 -22.58
N LYS A 27 -14.46 11.45 -22.49
CA LYS A 27 -13.68 12.48 -21.82
C LYS A 27 -13.55 12.29 -20.29
N THR A 28 -14.60 11.88 -19.60
CA THR A 28 -14.60 11.74 -18.12
C THR A 28 -14.11 10.38 -17.63
N VAL A 29 -14.29 9.32 -18.43
CA VAL A 29 -13.69 8.01 -18.16
C VAL A 29 -12.18 8.07 -18.35
N ASN A 30 -11.70 8.87 -19.32
CA ASN A 30 -10.27 9.07 -19.53
C ASN A 30 -9.58 9.82 -18.39
N GLU A 31 -10.20 10.80 -17.74
CA GLU A 31 -9.51 11.60 -16.71
C GLU A 31 -9.23 10.79 -15.44
N PHE A 32 -10.23 10.10 -14.89
CA PHE A 32 -10.05 9.21 -13.74
C PHE A 32 -9.00 8.13 -14.02
N LEU A 33 -9.13 7.43 -15.16
CA LEU A 33 -8.21 6.35 -15.51
C LEU A 33 -6.80 6.89 -15.76
N LYS A 34 -6.67 8.05 -16.42
CA LYS A 34 -5.37 8.68 -16.67
C LYS A 34 -4.65 9.04 -15.36
N GLU A 35 -5.37 9.62 -14.40
CA GLU A 35 -4.79 9.89 -13.08
C GLU A 35 -4.48 8.59 -12.32
N ALA A 36 -5.34 7.58 -12.38
CA ALA A 36 -5.07 6.26 -11.79
C ALA A 36 -3.79 5.62 -12.38
N TYR A 37 -3.63 5.63 -13.70
CA TYR A 37 -2.43 5.13 -14.37
C TYR A 37 -1.18 5.93 -14.00
N ARG A 38 -1.31 7.25 -13.89
CA ARG A 38 -0.21 8.13 -13.46
C ARG A 38 0.23 7.81 -12.04
N ILE A 39 -0.71 7.69 -11.10
CA ILE A 39 -0.44 7.29 -9.72
C ILE A 39 0.24 5.91 -9.69
N ASN A 40 -0.30 4.93 -10.41
CA ASN A 40 0.28 3.60 -10.50
C ASN A 40 1.72 3.63 -11.03
N SER A 41 1.98 4.37 -12.10
CA SER A 41 3.32 4.54 -12.66
C SER A 41 4.29 5.13 -11.65
N HIS A 42 3.86 6.11 -10.85
CA HIS A 42 4.67 6.70 -9.79
C HIS A 42 4.94 5.71 -8.64
N ILE A 43 3.94 4.90 -8.23
CA ILE A 43 4.12 3.85 -7.21
C ILE A 43 5.12 2.79 -7.70
N GLN A 44 4.96 2.28 -8.92
CA GLN A 44 5.87 1.29 -9.49
C GLN A 44 7.29 1.82 -9.66
N SER A 45 7.43 3.08 -10.10
CA SER A 45 8.72 3.74 -10.20
C SER A 45 9.39 3.85 -8.82
N LEU A 46 8.60 4.17 -7.78
CA LEU A 46 9.10 4.23 -6.42
C LEU A 46 9.52 2.85 -5.91
N LEU A 47 8.72 1.81 -6.12
CA LEU A 47 9.07 0.44 -5.75
C LEU A 47 10.37 -0.03 -6.40
N HIS A 48 10.50 0.16 -7.72
CA HIS A 48 11.73 -0.17 -8.43
C HIS A 48 12.92 0.62 -7.93
N TYR A 49 12.74 1.91 -7.65
CA TYR A 49 13.78 2.75 -7.05
C TYR A 49 14.22 2.18 -5.69
N LEU A 50 13.29 1.95 -4.75
CA LEU A 50 13.57 1.41 -3.43
C LEU A 50 14.28 0.05 -3.48
N GLN A 51 13.83 -0.85 -4.37
CA GLN A 51 14.49 -2.14 -4.59
C GLN A 51 15.92 -1.99 -5.11
N SER A 52 16.16 -1.05 -6.03
CA SER A 52 17.48 -0.81 -6.61
C SER A 52 18.47 -0.24 -5.59
N ILE A 53 18.03 0.69 -4.74
CA ILE A 53 18.88 1.32 -3.73
C ILE A 53 19.02 0.47 -2.46
N ARG A 54 18.22 -0.59 -2.28
CA ARG A 54 18.20 -1.43 -1.07
C ARG A 54 19.60 -1.90 -0.68
N GLN A 55 20.39 -2.39 -1.65
CA GLN A 55 21.73 -2.91 -1.37
C GLN A 55 22.69 -1.81 -0.93
N SER A 56 22.74 -0.68 -1.65
CA SER A 56 23.61 0.46 -1.32
C SER A 56 23.19 1.16 -0.02
N TYR A 57 21.89 1.23 0.24
CA TYR A 57 21.30 1.83 1.43
C TYR A 57 21.64 1.01 2.68
N LEU A 58 21.45 -0.32 2.62
CA LEU A 58 21.70 -1.20 3.76
C LEU A 58 23.19 -1.50 3.98
N SER A 59 24.04 -1.28 2.98
CA SER A 59 25.49 -1.47 3.07
C SER A 59 26.10 -0.46 4.05
N THR A 60 26.55 -0.97 5.19
CA THR A 60 27.21 -0.20 6.25
C THR A 60 28.73 -0.11 6.07
N SER A 61 29.25 -0.53 4.91
CA SER A 61 30.68 -0.62 4.62
C SER A 61 31.32 0.76 4.45
N SER A 62 31.60 1.41 5.58
CA SER A 62 32.91 2.06 5.70
C SER A 62 33.91 0.92 5.78
N SER A 63 34.32 0.38 4.62
CA SER A 63 35.52 -0.44 4.56
C SER A 63 36.67 0.51 4.84
N SER A 64 36.99 0.69 6.12
CA SER A 64 38.30 1.16 6.54
C SER A 64 39.30 0.03 6.31
N HIS A 65 39.48 -0.37 5.05
CA HIS A 65 40.67 -1.07 4.63
C HIS A 65 41.65 -0.01 4.11
N LYS A 66 42.44 0.53 5.03
CA LYS A 66 43.78 0.97 4.68
C LYS A 66 44.46 -0.22 3.96
N HIS A 67 44.93 0.02 2.74
CA HIS A 67 45.65 -0.90 1.84
C HIS A 67 44.81 -1.76 0.88
N GLN A 68 44.28 -1.15 -0.20
CA GLN A 68 44.31 -1.80 -1.52
C GLN A 68 44.10 -0.75 -2.63
N PRO A 69 44.86 -0.80 -3.75
CA PRO A 69 44.68 0.11 -4.87
C PRO A 69 43.34 -0.14 -5.59
N PRO A 70 42.74 0.89 -6.21
CA PRO A 70 41.40 0.79 -6.77
C PRO A 70 41.46 0.11 -8.13
N LEU A 71 41.15 -1.18 -8.16
CA LEU A 71 40.73 -1.86 -9.37
C LEU A 71 39.25 -2.22 -9.21
N THR A 72 38.45 -1.80 -10.19
CA THR A 72 37.02 -2.06 -10.40
C THR A 72 36.02 -1.03 -9.84
N ASN A 73 35.12 -0.59 -10.72
CA ASN A 73 33.96 0.28 -10.51
C ASN A 73 32.97 -0.31 -9.49
N LYS A 74 33.31 -0.31 -8.20
CA LYS A 74 32.35 -0.65 -7.13
C LYS A 74 31.46 0.56 -6.85
N PRO A 75 30.13 0.37 -6.71
CA PRO A 75 29.22 1.46 -6.41
C PRO A 75 29.63 2.13 -5.09
N LYS A 76 29.75 3.47 -5.14
CA LYS A 76 30.09 4.30 -3.99
C LYS A 76 29.08 4.00 -2.86
N PRO A 77 29.51 3.65 -1.64
CA PRO A 77 28.59 3.48 -0.53
C PRO A 77 27.93 4.83 -0.22
N LEU A 78 26.60 4.84 -0.06
CA LEU A 78 25.85 6.05 0.30
C LEU A 78 26.36 6.59 1.64
N THR A 79 26.49 7.91 1.75
CA THR A 79 26.77 8.53 3.05
C THR A 79 25.52 8.47 3.92
N ASP A 80 25.68 8.69 5.22
CA ASP A 80 24.55 8.64 6.13
C ASP A 80 23.57 9.81 5.92
N ALA A 81 24.10 10.97 5.53
CA ALA A 81 23.28 12.11 5.09
C ALA A 81 22.49 11.80 3.82
N ASP A 82 23.08 11.07 2.86
CA ASP A 82 22.36 10.64 1.65
C ASP A 82 21.20 9.71 2.03
N ARG A 83 21.40 8.79 2.97
CA ARG A 83 20.34 7.89 3.48
C ARG A 83 19.19 8.67 4.11
N ASP A 84 19.48 9.65 4.96
CA ASP A 84 18.45 10.49 5.60
C ASP A 84 17.68 11.32 4.54
N SER A 85 18.36 11.78 3.48
CA SER A 85 17.72 12.47 2.35
C SER A 85 16.80 11.56 1.53
N ILE A 86 17.19 10.29 1.37
CA ILE A 86 16.38 9.26 0.70
C ILE A 86 15.14 8.97 1.55
N ASP A 87 15.30 8.82 2.85
CA ASP A 87 14.20 8.49 3.76
C ASP A 87 13.15 9.61 3.78
N SER A 88 13.60 10.87 3.90
CA SER A 88 12.71 12.04 3.88
C SER A 88 12.05 12.27 2.53
N SER A 89 12.78 12.19 1.42
CA SER A 89 12.19 12.33 0.07
C SER A 89 11.20 11.21 -0.25
N THR A 90 11.49 9.97 0.15
CA THR A 90 10.58 8.84 -0.03
C THR A 90 9.31 9.02 0.82
N ALA A 91 9.44 9.44 2.07
CA ALA A 91 8.27 9.70 2.93
C ALA A 91 7.36 10.79 2.34
N LEU A 92 7.94 11.86 1.79
CA LEU A 92 7.18 12.90 1.07
C LEU A 92 6.44 12.33 -0.14
N LEU A 93 7.11 11.53 -0.97
CA LEU A 93 6.47 10.90 -2.14
C LEU A 93 5.31 9.97 -1.74
N LEU A 94 5.48 9.14 -0.69
CA LEU A 94 4.39 8.30 -0.19
C LEU A 94 3.20 9.13 0.28
N ARG A 95 3.45 10.26 0.95
CA ARG A 95 2.40 11.17 1.42
C ARG A 95 1.68 11.86 0.26
N ASP A 96 2.42 12.30 -0.74
CA ASP A 96 1.88 12.92 -1.95
C ASP A 96 1.03 11.92 -2.76
N LEU A 97 1.48 10.67 -2.88
CA LEU A 97 0.72 9.59 -3.50
C LEU A 97 -0.55 9.25 -2.71
N SER A 98 -0.46 9.17 -1.38
CA SER A 98 -1.62 8.96 -0.51
C SER A 98 -2.65 10.09 -0.64
N SER A 99 -2.20 11.34 -0.69
CA SER A 99 -3.07 12.50 -0.94
C SER A 99 -3.70 12.43 -2.34
N SER A 100 -2.92 12.06 -3.36
CA SER A 100 -3.41 11.92 -4.74
C SER A 100 -4.50 10.85 -4.85
N ILE A 101 -4.33 9.70 -4.19
CA ILE A 101 -5.36 8.65 -4.11
C ILE A 101 -6.60 9.13 -3.36
N THR A 102 -6.43 9.89 -2.27
CA THR A 102 -7.55 10.47 -1.51
C THR A 102 -8.33 11.48 -2.35
N ASN A 103 -7.64 12.32 -3.13
CA ASN A 103 -8.26 13.27 -4.06
C ASN A 103 -9.00 12.55 -5.20
N LEU A 104 -8.41 11.47 -5.72
CA LEU A 104 -9.06 10.64 -6.75
C LEU A 104 -10.33 9.97 -6.19
N GLN A 105 -10.28 9.48 -4.94
CA GLN A 105 -11.45 8.93 -4.26
C GLN A 105 -12.55 9.97 -4.06
N SER A 106 -12.21 11.18 -3.58
CA SER A 106 -13.21 12.23 -3.33
C SER A 106 -13.88 12.69 -4.63
N ALA A 107 -13.12 12.81 -5.72
CA ALA A 107 -13.66 13.08 -7.04
C ALA A 107 -14.63 11.98 -7.51
N GLU A 108 -14.31 10.70 -7.27
CA GLU A 108 -15.21 9.60 -7.62
C GLU A 108 -16.48 9.61 -6.75
N SER A 109 -16.38 9.85 -5.45
CA SER A 109 -17.55 9.97 -4.58
C SER A 109 -18.49 11.08 -5.03
N LEU A 110 -17.96 12.25 -5.43
CA LEU A 110 -18.77 13.34 -6.00
C LEU A 110 -19.45 12.93 -7.32
N ARG A 111 -18.75 12.18 -8.18
CA ARG A 111 -19.34 11.65 -9.42
C ARG A 111 -20.46 10.65 -9.12
N GLN A 112 -20.29 9.76 -8.15
CA GLN A 112 -21.33 8.81 -7.74
C GLN A 112 -22.58 9.53 -7.18
N GLU A 113 -22.38 10.56 -6.35
CA GLU A 113 -23.48 11.37 -5.83
C GLU A 113 -24.22 12.14 -6.94
N THR A 114 -23.48 12.73 -7.87
CA THR A 114 -24.10 13.48 -8.98
C THR A 114 -24.86 12.54 -9.91
N GLU A 115 -24.29 11.39 -10.27
CA GLU A 115 -24.94 10.39 -11.11
C GLU A 115 -26.22 9.83 -10.46
N SER A 116 -26.17 9.48 -9.17
CA SER A 116 -27.37 9.00 -8.45
C SER A 116 -28.46 10.08 -8.37
N ARG A 117 -28.11 11.36 -8.18
CA ARG A 117 -29.06 12.48 -8.22
C ARG A 117 -29.66 12.67 -9.62
N LEU A 118 -28.85 12.52 -10.67
CA LEU A 118 -29.30 12.63 -12.06
C LEU A 118 -30.24 11.48 -12.44
N LEU A 119 -29.91 10.24 -12.06
CA LEU A 119 -30.77 9.07 -12.26
C LEU A 119 -32.10 9.26 -11.52
N ARG A 120 -32.05 9.70 -10.26
CA ARG A 120 -33.27 10.00 -9.48
C ARG A 120 -34.12 11.09 -10.14
N LYS A 121 -33.52 12.16 -10.68
CA LYS A 121 -34.26 13.22 -11.37
C LYS A 121 -34.88 12.74 -12.69
N LYS A 122 -34.15 11.91 -13.43
CA LYS A 122 -34.56 11.43 -14.75
C LYS A 122 -35.69 10.39 -14.67
N TYR A 123 -35.64 9.51 -13.68
CA TYR A 123 -36.56 8.38 -13.57
C TYR A 123 -37.49 8.42 -12.35
N GLY A 124 -37.22 9.28 -11.36
CA GLY A 124 -38.01 9.41 -10.13
C GLY A 124 -39.23 10.35 -10.25
N GLN A 125 -39.98 10.32 -11.36
CA GLN A 125 -41.18 11.14 -11.50
C GLN A 125 -42.21 10.87 -10.38
N PRO A 126 -42.91 11.89 -9.87
CA PRO A 126 -43.85 11.77 -8.74
C PRO A 126 -45.11 10.93 -9.03
N GLY A 127 -45.39 10.63 -10.30
CA GLY A 127 -46.50 9.75 -10.71
C GLY A 127 -46.16 8.24 -10.71
N GLY A 128 -44.88 7.86 -10.60
CA GLY A 128 -44.46 6.47 -10.72
C GLY A 128 -44.83 5.58 -9.52
N ALA A 129 -45.05 6.17 -8.34
CA ALA A 129 -45.43 5.42 -7.14
C ALA A 129 -46.81 4.76 -7.26
N LEU A 130 -47.77 5.42 -7.90
CA LEU A 130 -49.12 4.88 -8.14
C LEU A 130 -49.11 3.79 -9.22
N TRP A 131 -48.28 3.92 -10.25
CA TRP A 131 -48.06 2.86 -11.25
C TRP A 131 -47.29 1.65 -10.68
N ARG A 132 -46.36 1.87 -9.74
CA ARG A 132 -45.59 0.80 -9.08
C ARG A 132 -46.45 -0.03 -8.12
N TRP A 133 -47.46 0.58 -7.49
CA TRP A 133 -48.47 -0.14 -6.71
C TRP A 133 -49.47 -0.90 -7.59
N ALA A 134 -49.90 -0.33 -8.73
CA ALA A 134 -50.86 -0.94 -9.64
C ALA A 134 -50.28 -2.10 -10.48
N GLY A 135 -48.96 -2.20 -10.62
CA GLY A 135 -48.26 -3.27 -11.33
C GLY A 135 -48.17 -4.61 -10.59
N GLY A 136 -48.78 -4.75 -9.41
CA GLY A 136 -48.80 -6.02 -8.66
C GLY A 136 -47.49 -6.38 -7.96
N GLY A 137 -46.63 -5.41 -7.68
CA GLY A 137 -45.39 -5.61 -6.91
C GLY A 137 -45.67 -5.67 -5.42
N GLY A 138 -46.17 -6.78 -4.93
CA GLY A 138 -46.17 -7.12 -3.50
C GLY A 138 -44.83 -7.76 -3.14
N ASP A 139 -44.10 -7.14 -2.22
CA ASP A 139 -43.10 -7.65 -1.26
C ASP A 139 -42.29 -8.94 -1.58
N ASP A 140 -42.00 -9.23 -2.84
CA ASP A 140 -40.95 -10.16 -3.24
C ASP A 140 -39.71 -9.31 -3.55
N GLY A 141 -38.55 -9.73 -3.06
CA GLY A 141 -37.28 -8.98 -3.03
C GLY A 141 -36.68 -8.54 -4.39
N ASP A 142 -37.48 -8.48 -5.44
CA ASP A 142 -37.13 -7.92 -6.74
C ASP A 142 -37.20 -6.38 -6.72
N ASN A 143 -36.06 -5.78 -6.39
CA ASN A 143 -35.83 -4.32 -6.39
C ASN A 143 -36.03 -3.65 -7.77
N ASN A 144 -36.35 -4.41 -8.81
CA ASN A 144 -36.62 -3.92 -10.16
C ASN A 144 -38.11 -3.86 -10.54
N ALA A 145 -39.01 -4.37 -9.70
CA ALA A 145 -40.44 -4.35 -9.96
C ALA A 145 -40.96 -2.90 -10.16
N GLY A 146 -41.40 -2.59 -11.38
CA GLY A 146 -41.98 -1.31 -11.78
C GLY A 146 -40.99 -0.20 -12.17
N LYS A 147 -39.68 -0.51 -12.31
CA LYS A 147 -38.72 0.39 -12.97
C LYS A 147 -38.80 0.24 -14.48
N SER A 148 -38.57 1.31 -15.23
CA SER A 148 -38.47 1.21 -16.69
C SER A 148 -37.20 0.45 -17.10
N ASP A 149 -37.23 -0.31 -18.19
CA ASP A 149 -36.04 -1.03 -18.72
C ASP A 149 -34.86 -0.08 -18.95
N ALA A 150 -35.15 1.15 -19.41
CA ALA A 150 -34.15 2.19 -19.61
C ALA A 150 -33.58 2.78 -18.31
N GLN A 151 -34.28 2.64 -17.18
CA GLN A 151 -33.78 2.99 -15.85
C GLN A 151 -32.88 1.89 -15.31
N ILE A 152 -33.29 0.63 -15.45
CA ILE A 152 -32.52 -0.54 -14.99
C ILE A 152 -31.16 -0.57 -15.70
N ALA A 153 -31.14 -0.46 -17.03
CA ALA A 153 -29.88 -0.43 -17.78
C ALA A 153 -28.96 0.74 -17.38
N ALA A 154 -29.54 1.92 -17.09
CA ALA A 154 -28.76 3.08 -16.65
C ALA A 154 -28.20 2.90 -15.23
N GLU A 155 -28.99 2.35 -14.31
CA GLU A 155 -28.54 2.00 -12.95
C GLU A 155 -27.45 0.92 -12.97
N ASP A 156 -27.58 -0.10 -13.83
CA ASP A 156 -26.59 -1.18 -13.95
C ASP A 156 -25.25 -0.69 -14.51
N THR A 157 -25.28 0.16 -15.55
CA THR A 157 -24.04 0.76 -16.07
C THR A 157 -23.36 1.64 -15.02
N ALA A 158 -24.11 2.45 -14.27
CA ALA A 158 -23.57 3.26 -13.18
C ALA A 158 -22.93 2.38 -12.09
N ARG A 159 -23.61 1.29 -11.68
CA ARG A 159 -23.09 0.31 -10.71
C ARG A 159 -21.81 -0.35 -11.18
N SER A 160 -21.77 -0.84 -12.43
CA SER A 160 -20.57 -1.49 -12.96
C SER A 160 -19.36 -0.56 -13.00
N ILE A 161 -19.53 0.71 -13.42
CA ILE A 161 -18.44 1.69 -13.42
C ILE A 161 -17.98 1.97 -11.99
N ARG A 162 -18.92 2.11 -11.04
CA ARG A 162 -18.61 2.28 -9.62
C ARG A 162 -17.74 1.13 -9.11
N THR A 163 -18.15 -0.11 -9.33
CA THR A 163 -17.41 -1.31 -8.94
C THR A 163 -15.98 -1.32 -9.49
N VAL A 164 -15.80 -1.00 -10.79
CA VAL A 164 -14.49 -0.98 -11.43
C VAL A 164 -13.60 0.13 -10.85
N ARG A 165 -14.16 1.32 -10.60
CA ARG A 165 -13.36 2.45 -10.06
C ARG A 165 -12.98 2.24 -8.61
N GLU A 166 -13.86 1.64 -7.82
CA GLU A 166 -13.59 1.29 -6.43
C GLU A 166 -12.54 0.18 -6.34
N SER A 167 -12.56 -0.83 -7.23
CA SER A 167 -11.50 -1.84 -7.28
C SER A 167 -10.15 -1.26 -7.69
N ILE A 168 -10.11 -0.29 -8.61
CA ILE A 168 -8.89 0.45 -8.97
C ILE A 168 -8.34 1.23 -7.77
N LEU A 169 -9.20 1.97 -7.05
CA LEU A 169 -8.76 2.73 -5.86
C LEU A 169 -8.18 1.82 -4.78
N TRP A 170 -8.80 0.67 -4.55
CA TRP A 170 -8.29 -0.34 -3.62
C TRP A 170 -6.95 -0.91 -4.08
N PHE A 171 -6.82 -1.25 -5.37
CA PHE A 171 -5.57 -1.73 -5.94
C PHE A 171 -4.43 -0.73 -5.74
N LEU A 172 -4.66 0.56 -6.05
CA LEU A 172 -3.67 1.62 -5.86
C LEU A 172 -3.25 1.78 -4.39
N ARG A 173 -4.19 1.65 -3.45
CA ARG A 173 -3.90 1.73 -2.01
C ARG A 173 -3.04 0.55 -1.54
N ARG A 174 -3.35 -0.64 -2.03
CA ARG A 174 -2.57 -1.84 -1.69
C ARG A 174 -1.16 -1.79 -2.26
N GLU A 175 -0.99 -1.33 -3.50
CA GLU A 175 0.33 -1.12 -4.09
C GLU A 175 1.14 -0.04 -3.34
N LEU A 176 0.48 1.04 -2.90
CA LEU A 176 1.14 2.06 -2.09
C LEU A 176 1.56 1.52 -0.70
N GLU A 177 0.73 0.67 -0.10
CA GLU A 177 1.07 -0.02 1.15
C GLU A 177 2.31 -0.91 0.98
N GLU A 178 2.39 -1.70 -0.09
CA GLU A 178 3.58 -2.51 -0.39
C GLU A 178 4.85 -1.64 -0.49
N ALA A 179 4.76 -0.48 -1.14
CA ALA A 179 5.87 0.47 -1.20
C ALA A 179 6.27 1.01 0.18
N ALA A 180 5.29 1.33 1.02
CA ALA A 180 5.53 1.78 2.40
C ALA A 180 6.17 0.67 3.26
N GLU A 181 5.75 -0.59 3.09
CA GLU A 181 6.35 -1.74 3.78
C GLU A 181 7.81 -1.96 3.40
N VAL A 182 8.14 -1.84 2.10
CA VAL A 182 9.53 -1.96 1.63
C VAL A 182 10.40 -0.87 2.25
N GLN A 183 9.95 0.38 2.27
CA GLN A 183 10.68 1.49 2.90
C GLN A 183 10.86 1.24 4.41
N ARG A 184 9.77 0.90 5.11
CA ARG A 184 9.80 0.62 6.55
C ARG A 184 10.80 -0.48 6.89
N GLY A 185 10.77 -1.59 6.15
CA GLY A 185 11.70 -2.70 6.36
C GLY A 185 13.17 -2.34 6.09
N MET A 186 13.44 -1.33 5.25
CA MET A 186 14.79 -0.79 5.06
C MET A 186 15.23 0.08 6.24
N VAL A 187 14.37 0.99 6.69
CA VAL A 187 14.64 1.91 7.82
C VAL A 187 14.80 1.12 9.13
N GLU A 188 13.96 0.12 9.39
CA GLU A 188 14.07 -0.77 10.56
C GLU A 188 15.44 -1.46 10.61
N LYS A 189 15.87 -2.05 9.49
CA LYS A 189 17.19 -2.68 9.37
C LYS A 189 18.34 -1.69 9.48
N ARG A 190 18.13 -0.40 9.21
CA ARG A 190 19.15 0.63 9.44
C ARG A 190 19.25 0.92 10.93
N ILE A 191 18.13 1.16 11.60
CA ILE A 191 18.07 1.42 13.05
C ILE A 191 18.68 0.26 13.83
N GLU A 192 18.32 -0.98 13.48
CA GLU A 192 18.88 -2.18 14.10
C GLU A 192 20.41 -2.20 14.00
N ARG A 193 20.96 -1.98 12.80
CA ARG A 193 22.41 -1.95 12.59
C ARG A 193 23.11 -0.78 13.27
N VAL A 194 22.47 0.38 13.36
CA VAL A 194 23.06 1.53 14.08
C VAL A 194 23.12 1.23 15.57
N ARG A 195 22.04 0.68 16.16
CA ARG A 195 22.01 0.24 17.56
C ARG A 195 23.00 -0.89 17.85
N GLU A 196 23.16 -1.85 16.94
CA GLU A 196 24.18 -2.91 17.07
C GLU A 196 25.60 -2.36 17.03
N LYS A 197 25.88 -1.37 16.16
CA LYS A 197 27.18 -0.70 16.11
C LYS A 197 27.47 0.06 17.40
N GLU A 198 26.50 0.78 17.93
CA GLU A 198 26.62 1.47 19.22
C GLU A 198 27.02 0.48 20.33
N LYS A 199 26.29 -0.64 20.44
CA LYS A 199 26.61 -1.72 21.39
C LYS A 199 28.00 -2.32 21.15
N SER A 200 28.40 -2.49 19.89
CA SER A 200 29.70 -3.07 19.52
C SER A 200 30.87 -2.12 19.79
N VAL A 201 30.68 -0.81 19.61
CA VAL A 201 31.68 0.20 19.97
C VAL A 201 31.82 0.25 21.49
N LEU A 202 30.71 0.26 22.24
CA LEU A 202 30.72 0.19 23.70
C LEU A 202 31.46 -1.06 24.20
N TYR A 203 31.21 -2.21 23.58
CA TYR A 203 31.90 -3.45 23.91
C TYR A 203 33.40 -3.37 23.63
N LYS A 204 33.81 -2.83 22.47
CA LYS A 204 35.23 -2.65 22.10
C LYS A 204 35.95 -1.68 23.03
N VAL A 205 35.36 -0.53 23.34
CA VAL A 205 35.91 0.47 24.27
C VAL A 205 36.10 -0.15 25.65
N ARG A 206 35.09 -0.87 26.16
CA ARG A 206 35.18 -1.59 27.44
C ARG A 206 36.31 -2.63 27.42
N GLN A 207 36.48 -3.36 26.31
CA GLN A 207 37.55 -4.34 26.17
C GLN A 207 38.94 -3.70 26.13
N GLN A 208 39.09 -2.55 25.46
CA GLN A 208 40.35 -1.78 25.44
C GLN A 208 40.71 -1.24 26.83
N GLN A 209 39.73 -0.73 27.58
CA GLN A 209 39.95 -0.29 28.98
C GLN A 209 40.39 -1.45 29.89
N GLN A 210 39.82 -2.64 29.73
CA GLN A 210 40.24 -3.84 30.49
C GLN A 210 41.67 -4.30 30.14
N GLN A 211 42.09 -4.18 28.87
CA GLN A 211 43.46 -4.52 28.46
C GLN A 211 44.50 -3.53 29.00
N GLN A 212 44.19 -2.23 29.06
CA GLN A 212 45.08 -1.23 29.65
C GLN A 212 45.23 -1.39 31.17
N GLN A 213 44.18 -1.84 31.87
CA GLN A 213 44.26 -2.16 33.30
C GLN A 213 45.09 -3.43 33.58
N GLN A 214 45.08 -4.43 32.69
CA GLN A 214 45.93 -5.62 32.83
C GLN A 214 47.42 -5.33 32.55
N GLN A 215 47.75 -4.41 31.64
CA GLN A 215 49.15 -4.02 31.40
C GLN A 215 49.78 -3.25 32.58
N LYS A 216 48.98 -2.60 33.44
CA LYS A 216 49.47 -1.92 34.65
C LYS A 216 49.90 -2.88 35.78
N GLN A 217 49.59 -4.18 35.71
CA GLN A 217 50.00 -5.16 36.74
C GLN A 217 51.32 -5.91 36.44
N ILE A 218 52.03 -5.60 35.34
CA ILE A 218 53.25 -6.34 34.93
C ILE A 218 54.54 -5.52 35.19
N HIS A 219 54.63 -4.80 36.32
CA HIS A 219 55.93 -4.35 36.84
C HIS A 219 56.44 -5.36 37.88
N PRO A 220 57.52 -6.13 37.60
CA PRO A 220 58.09 -7.05 38.57
C PRO A 220 58.99 -6.28 39.53
N GLN A 221 58.44 -5.78 40.64
CA GLN A 221 59.29 -5.28 41.71
C GLN A 221 59.71 -6.48 42.58
N GLN A 222 60.95 -6.91 42.38
CA GLN A 222 61.63 -7.89 43.24
C GLN A 222 61.51 -7.47 44.71
N ARG A 223 60.79 -8.28 45.50
CA ARG A 223 61.03 -8.42 46.94
C ARG A 223 60.91 -9.89 47.35
N GLU A 224 62.08 -10.46 47.56
CA GLU A 224 62.52 -11.24 48.73
C GLU A 224 61.47 -12.01 49.56
N TYR A 225 61.81 -13.28 49.77
CA TYR A 225 61.14 -14.37 50.50
C TYR A 225 60.46 -14.00 51.83
N GLY A 226 59.24 -14.53 52.03
CA GLY A 226 58.57 -14.66 53.32
C GLY A 226 57.25 -15.43 53.19
N ALA A 227 57.05 -16.43 54.04
CA ALA A 227 56.03 -17.48 53.95
C ALA A 227 54.58 -17.04 54.27
N ASP A 228 53.65 -17.91 53.85
CA ASP A 228 52.28 -18.12 54.36
C ASP A 228 51.23 -16.99 54.25
N GLN A 229 50.29 -17.15 53.30
CA GLN A 229 48.84 -17.30 53.54
C GLN A 229 48.05 -17.07 52.23
N GLN A 230 47.21 -18.05 51.88
CA GLN A 230 46.10 -17.84 50.94
C GLN A 230 45.15 -16.78 51.51
N PRO A 231 44.61 -15.92 50.65
CA PRO A 231 43.17 -15.77 50.62
C PRO A 231 42.62 -15.96 49.20
N SER A 232 41.63 -16.83 49.13
CA SER A 232 40.72 -17.03 48.01
C SER A 232 39.94 -15.75 47.70
N LEU A 233 40.26 -15.10 46.58
CA LEU A 233 39.44 -14.01 46.03
C LEU A 233 38.38 -14.62 45.11
N ARG A 234 37.17 -14.77 45.65
CA ARG A 234 35.94 -14.93 44.86
C ARG A 234 35.68 -13.60 44.14
N PRO A 235 35.29 -13.60 42.85
CA PRO A 235 34.89 -12.37 42.17
C PRO A 235 33.47 -12.01 42.64
N ASP A 236 33.37 -11.17 43.66
CA ASP A 236 32.07 -10.63 44.06
C ASP A 236 31.60 -9.64 43.00
N SER A 237 30.51 -10.04 42.34
CA SER A 237 29.90 -9.31 41.24
C SER A 237 28.85 -8.37 41.83
N ARG A 238 29.27 -7.16 42.20
CA ARG A 238 28.44 -5.94 42.36
C ARG A 238 29.28 -4.82 42.98
N ALA A 239 30.07 -4.17 42.14
CA ALA A 239 30.58 -2.84 42.42
C ALA A 239 30.13 -1.93 41.26
N ASP A 240 29.36 -0.90 41.58
CA ASP A 240 29.25 0.27 40.71
C ASP A 240 30.68 0.76 40.41
N PRO A 241 31.07 0.96 39.14
CA PRO A 241 32.42 1.36 38.78
C PRO A 241 32.56 2.89 38.88
N ALA A 242 32.01 3.50 39.93
CA ALA A 242 32.31 4.89 40.25
C ALA A 242 33.63 4.90 41.02
N LEU A 243 34.73 5.03 40.28
CA LEU A 243 36.07 5.26 40.85
C LEU A 243 35.98 6.38 41.89
N SER A 244 36.53 6.15 43.09
CA SER A 244 36.59 7.19 44.11
C SER A 244 37.50 8.34 43.63
N ALA A 245 37.20 9.58 44.03
CA ALA A 245 37.98 10.74 43.61
C ALA A 245 39.48 10.64 44.00
N GLU A 246 39.78 9.93 45.09
CA GLU A 246 41.15 9.63 45.51
C GLU A 246 41.85 8.61 44.60
N GLU A 247 41.14 7.57 44.14
CA GLU A 247 41.69 6.61 43.17
C GLU A 247 41.92 7.26 41.80
N ALA A 248 41.02 8.16 41.36
CA ALA A 248 41.21 8.92 40.12
C ALA A 248 42.48 9.80 40.18
N ALA A 249 42.70 10.52 41.28
CA ALA A 249 43.89 11.35 41.48
C ALA A 249 45.18 10.51 41.61
N ALA A 250 45.09 9.32 42.22
CA ALA A 250 46.21 8.37 42.29
C ALA A 250 46.56 7.77 40.92
N ILE A 251 45.59 7.59 40.03
CA ILE A 251 45.81 7.12 38.66
C ILE A 251 46.40 8.23 37.78
N GLU A 252 45.95 9.48 37.94
CA GLU A 252 46.47 10.65 37.23
C GLU A 252 47.95 10.91 37.55
N THR A 253 48.37 10.69 38.81
CA THR A 253 49.77 10.84 39.22
C THR A 253 50.69 9.70 38.73
N GLN A 254 50.12 8.55 38.36
CA GLN A 254 50.83 7.41 37.78
C GLN A 254 50.88 7.41 36.24
N LEU A 255 50.12 8.30 35.59
CA LEU A 255 50.09 8.42 34.14
C LEU A 255 51.13 9.44 33.66
N THR A 256 51.83 9.11 32.57
CA THR A 256 52.69 10.10 31.92
C THR A 256 51.82 11.23 31.34
N PRO A 257 52.32 12.48 31.31
CA PRO A 257 51.54 13.62 30.79
C PRO A 257 51.07 13.41 29.35
N GLU A 258 51.84 12.67 28.54
CA GLU A 258 51.48 12.29 27.17
C GLU A 258 50.31 11.29 27.10
N GLN A 259 50.24 10.34 28.02
CA GLN A 259 49.10 9.40 28.13
C GLN A 259 47.82 10.12 28.57
N LEU A 260 47.92 11.11 29.46
CA LEU A 260 46.78 11.89 29.93
C LEU A 260 46.18 12.74 28.80
N GLN A 261 47.04 13.30 27.93
CA GLN A 261 46.60 14.00 26.72
C GLN A 261 45.91 13.05 25.72
N LEU A 262 46.46 11.85 25.50
CA LEU A 262 45.84 10.83 24.65
C LEU A 262 44.46 10.40 25.20
N PHE A 263 44.31 10.21 26.51
CA PHE A 263 43.01 9.89 27.11
C PHE A 263 42.00 11.02 26.95
N ALA A 264 42.43 12.28 27.08
CA ALA A 264 41.57 13.43 26.85
C ALA A 264 41.09 13.50 25.39
N GLU A 265 41.99 13.26 24.43
CA GLU A 265 41.66 13.21 23.00
C GLU A 265 40.76 12.03 22.66
N GLU A 266 41.00 10.84 23.22
CA GLU A 266 40.15 9.66 23.05
C GLU A 266 38.74 9.87 23.62
N ASN A 267 38.62 10.49 24.80
CA ASN A 267 37.32 10.82 25.39
C ASN A 267 36.54 11.84 24.53
N ASP A 268 37.20 12.89 24.05
CA ASP A 268 36.59 13.89 23.17
C ASP A 268 36.14 13.25 21.84
N SER A 269 36.96 12.36 21.26
CA SER A 269 36.58 11.58 20.09
C SER A 269 35.42 10.63 20.37
N MET A 270 35.35 10.04 21.57
CA MET A 270 34.28 9.13 21.96
C MET A 270 32.95 9.89 22.12
N LEU A 271 32.98 11.06 22.75
CA LEU A 271 31.82 11.95 22.89
C LEU A 271 31.27 12.37 21.53
N LYS A 272 32.13 12.85 20.63
CA LYS A 272 31.74 13.22 19.25
C LYS A 272 31.09 12.04 18.52
N HIS A 273 31.68 10.85 18.65
CA HIS A 273 31.07 9.65 18.06
C HIS A 273 29.70 9.32 18.67
N TYR A 274 29.52 9.47 19.99
CA TYR A 274 28.22 9.27 20.63
C TYR A 274 27.18 10.27 20.15
N GLU A 275 27.50 11.57 20.14
CA GLU A 275 26.63 12.62 19.62
C GLU A 275 26.21 12.33 18.18
N ASP A 276 27.16 11.94 17.34
CA ASP A 276 26.90 11.54 15.96
C ASP A 276 25.98 10.32 15.88
N THR A 277 26.24 9.25 16.65
CA THR A 277 25.38 8.06 16.62
C THR A 277 23.97 8.33 17.13
N LEU A 278 23.84 9.16 18.17
CA LEU A 278 22.56 9.53 18.76
C LEU A 278 21.74 10.35 17.76
N SER A 279 22.35 11.32 17.09
CA SER A 279 21.72 12.10 16.02
C SER A 279 21.18 11.21 14.90
N LYS A 280 21.94 10.17 14.52
CA LYS A 280 21.54 9.21 13.48
C LYS A 280 20.37 8.34 13.91
N VAL A 281 20.39 7.86 15.16
CA VAL A 281 19.28 7.08 15.72
C VAL A 281 18.02 7.95 15.78
N GLN A 282 18.13 9.19 16.27
CA GLN A 282 16.99 10.11 16.36
C GLN A 282 16.38 10.41 14.99
N ASN A 283 17.19 10.70 13.97
CA ASN A 283 16.69 10.93 12.61
C ASN A 283 15.99 9.68 12.03
N ALA A 284 16.61 8.51 12.21
CA ALA A 284 16.04 7.26 11.74
C ALA A 284 14.73 6.92 12.47
N GLU A 285 14.66 7.14 13.77
CA GLU A 285 13.43 6.97 14.58
C GLU A 285 12.33 7.93 14.14
N LYS A 286 12.66 9.21 13.88
CA LYS A 286 11.72 10.18 13.34
C LYS A 286 11.13 9.71 12.00
N SER A 287 11.99 9.26 11.09
CA SER A 287 11.54 8.74 9.80
C SER A 287 10.68 7.49 9.95
N LEU A 288 11.06 6.57 10.84
CA LEU A 288 10.28 5.37 11.13
C LEU A 288 8.89 5.71 11.70
N LEU A 289 8.80 6.70 12.60
CA LEU A 289 7.52 7.16 13.15
C LEU A 289 6.63 7.77 12.06
N GLU A 290 7.20 8.56 11.16
CA GLU A 290 6.46 9.15 10.04
C GLU A 290 5.91 8.05 9.10
N ILE A 291 6.75 7.10 8.70
CA ILE A 291 6.35 5.97 7.84
C ILE A 291 5.32 5.09 8.54
N SER A 292 5.50 4.81 9.83
CA SER A 292 4.55 4.05 10.64
C SER A 292 3.19 4.74 10.74
N SER A 293 3.17 6.07 10.91
CA SER A 293 1.92 6.85 10.94
C SER A 293 1.18 6.79 9.60
N LEU A 294 1.92 6.85 8.49
CA LEU A 294 1.39 6.73 7.14
C LEU A 294 0.84 5.31 6.89
N GLN A 295 1.60 4.27 7.26
CA GLN A 295 1.17 2.88 7.14
C GLN A 295 -0.10 2.63 7.97
N GLN A 296 -0.17 3.11 9.20
CA GLN A 296 -1.36 2.96 10.04
C GLN A 296 -2.61 3.58 9.38
N THR A 297 -2.43 4.73 8.71
CA THR A 297 -3.51 5.38 7.96
C THR A 297 -3.91 4.55 6.74
N LEU A 298 -2.95 4.02 5.97
CA LEU A 298 -3.21 3.16 4.81
C LEU A 298 -3.90 1.84 5.20
N VAL A 299 -3.44 1.18 6.27
CA VAL A 299 -4.04 -0.05 6.79
C VAL A 299 -5.47 0.19 7.26
N GLY A 300 -5.73 1.30 7.97
CA GLY A 300 -7.09 1.69 8.36
C GLY A 300 -8.00 1.99 7.16
N HIS A 301 -7.44 2.59 6.11
CA HIS A 301 -8.15 2.81 4.85
C HIS A 301 -8.43 1.51 4.09
N LEU A 302 -7.56 0.52 4.16
CA LEU A 302 -7.74 -0.77 3.52
C LEU A 302 -8.75 -1.64 4.27
N SER A 303 -8.73 -1.65 5.60
CA SER A 303 -9.69 -2.42 6.40
C SER A 303 -11.12 -1.93 6.19
N THR A 304 -11.33 -0.62 6.17
CA THR A 304 -12.64 -0.02 5.85
C THR A 304 -13.09 -0.30 4.41
N GLN A 305 -12.14 -0.44 3.47
CA GLN A 305 -12.45 -0.76 2.07
C GLN A 305 -12.62 -2.26 1.80
N GLU A 306 -12.03 -3.15 2.58
CA GLU A 306 -12.13 -4.61 2.37
C GLU A 306 -13.56 -5.11 2.53
N GLU A 307 -14.26 -4.64 3.57
CA GLU A 307 -15.68 -4.96 3.78
C GLU A 307 -16.53 -4.49 2.59
N PHE A 308 -16.25 -3.29 2.11
CA PHE A 308 -16.98 -2.68 1.00
C PHE A 308 -16.67 -3.35 -0.34
N ILE A 309 -15.41 -3.75 -0.59
CA ILE A 309 -15.02 -4.54 -1.76
C ILE A 309 -15.67 -5.93 -1.73
N GLY A 310 -15.76 -6.56 -0.56
CA GLY A 310 -16.45 -7.85 -0.41
C GLY A 310 -17.92 -7.77 -0.83
N GLN A 311 -18.60 -6.67 -0.46
CA GLN A 311 -19.96 -6.38 -0.92
C GLN A 311 -19.99 -6.14 -2.43
N LEU A 312 -19.08 -5.33 -2.97
CA LEU A 312 -19.00 -5.04 -4.41
C LEU A 312 -18.73 -6.27 -5.28
N VAL A 313 -17.91 -7.21 -4.83
CA VAL A 313 -17.65 -8.47 -5.55
C VAL A 313 -18.92 -9.32 -5.61
N THR A 314 -19.69 -9.34 -4.54
CA THR A 314 -21.00 -10.00 -4.47
C THR A 314 -22.03 -9.28 -5.36
N ASP A 315 -21.99 -7.95 -5.38
CA ASP A 315 -22.84 -7.14 -6.26
C ASP A 315 -22.43 -7.30 -7.73
N ALA A 316 -21.14 -7.47 -8.04
CA ALA A 316 -20.65 -7.69 -9.39
C ALA A 316 -21.08 -9.06 -9.93
N SER A 317 -21.00 -10.10 -9.10
CA SER A 317 -21.44 -11.45 -9.49
C SER A 317 -22.95 -11.49 -9.75
N SER A 318 -23.75 -10.85 -8.89
CA SER A 318 -25.20 -10.72 -9.10
C SER A 318 -25.54 -9.81 -10.28
N THR A 319 -24.79 -8.73 -10.53
CA THR A 319 -24.97 -7.88 -11.71
C THR A 319 -24.67 -8.65 -13.00
N SER A 320 -23.62 -9.46 -13.04
CA SER A 320 -23.31 -10.31 -14.20
C SER A 320 -24.45 -11.30 -14.49
N GLU A 321 -25.03 -11.88 -13.45
CA GLU A 321 -26.20 -12.76 -13.59
C GLU A 321 -27.42 -11.99 -14.12
N ASN A 322 -27.72 -10.83 -13.52
CA ASN A 322 -28.86 -10.00 -13.87
C ASN A 322 -28.77 -9.44 -15.30
N VAL A 323 -27.59 -9.00 -15.75
CA VAL A 323 -27.38 -8.56 -17.15
C VAL A 323 -27.54 -9.73 -18.13
N GLY A 324 -27.06 -10.93 -17.75
CA GLY A 324 -27.26 -12.15 -18.54
C GLY A 324 -28.74 -12.53 -18.67
N GLN A 325 -29.49 -12.48 -17.57
CA GLN A 325 -30.93 -12.70 -17.57
C GLN A 325 -31.68 -11.60 -18.32
N GLY A 326 -31.30 -10.33 -18.15
CA GLY A 326 -31.87 -9.18 -18.84
C GLY A 326 -31.71 -9.27 -20.36
N ASN A 327 -30.52 -9.63 -20.86
CA ASN A 327 -30.31 -9.89 -22.29
C ASN A 327 -31.15 -11.05 -22.81
N LYS A 328 -31.33 -12.10 -22.00
CA LYS A 328 -32.23 -13.22 -22.33
C LYS A 328 -33.69 -12.78 -22.37
N GLN A 329 -34.09 -11.86 -21.50
CA GLN A 329 -35.43 -11.27 -21.49
C GLN A 329 -35.64 -10.32 -22.66
N LEU A 330 -34.66 -9.49 -23.04
CA LEU A 330 -34.69 -8.66 -24.26
C LEU A 330 -34.82 -9.52 -25.52
N LYS A 331 -34.11 -10.65 -25.58
CA LYS A 331 -34.27 -11.63 -26.66
C LYS A 331 -35.68 -12.25 -26.67
N LYS A 332 -36.20 -12.63 -25.49
CA LYS A 332 -37.59 -13.13 -25.39
C LYS A 332 -38.63 -12.05 -25.72
N ALA A 333 -38.38 -10.79 -25.41
CA ALA A 333 -39.28 -9.67 -25.69
C ALA A 333 -39.30 -9.32 -27.18
N THR A 334 -38.15 -9.41 -27.86
CA THR A 334 -38.07 -9.27 -29.33
C THR A 334 -38.68 -10.46 -30.06
N GLU A 335 -38.65 -11.66 -29.48
CA GLU A 335 -39.33 -12.85 -30.02
C GLU A 335 -40.86 -12.87 -29.78
N ARG A 336 -41.36 -12.15 -28.76
CA ARG A 336 -42.80 -12.05 -28.51
C ARG A 336 -43.47 -11.19 -29.58
N ARG A 337 -44.33 -11.81 -30.41
CA ARG A 337 -45.24 -11.08 -31.30
C ARG A 337 -46.14 -10.16 -30.48
N SER A 338 -46.33 -8.93 -30.97
CA SER A 338 -47.02 -7.88 -30.25
C SER A 338 -48.39 -8.35 -29.73
N PRO A 339 -48.73 -8.09 -28.45
CA PRO A 339 -50.05 -8.43 -27.92
C PRO A 339 -51.17 -7.77 -28.74
N ALA A 340 -50.91 -6.59 -29.34
CA ALA A 340 -51.85 -5.93 -30.24
C ALA A 340 -52.12 -6.74 -31.52
N GLN A 341 -51.10 -7.43 -32.08
CA GLN A 341 -51.30 -8.32 -33.22
C GLN A 341 -52.12 -9.55 -32.82
N MET A 342 -51.90 -10.09 -31.62
CA MET A 342 -52.65 -11.24 -31.12
C MET A 342 -54.14 -10.90 -30.90
N VAL A 343 -54.42 -9.73 -30.32
CA VAL A 343 -55.80 -9.25 -30.14
C VAL A 343 -56.46 -8.92 -31.48
N PHE A 344 -55.74 -8.30 -32.42
CA PHE A 344 -56.26 -8.03 -33.77
C PHE A 344 -56.63 -9.32 -34.52
N TRP A 345 -55.75 -10.33 -34.53
CA TRP A 345 -56.08 -11.61 -35.18
C TRP A 345 -57.15 -12.40 -34.43
N GLY A 346 -57.21 -12.26 -33.09
CA GLY A 346 -58.29 -12.82 -32.28
C GLY A 346 -59.66 -12.20 -32.61
N THR A 347 -59.74 -10.87 -32.76
CA THR A 347 -60.99 -10.19 -33.12
C THR A 347 -61.39 -10.47 -34.56
N VAL A 348 -60.44 -10.48 -35.50
CA VAL A 348 -60.71 -10.88 -36.89
C VAL A 348 -61.25 -12.31 -36.95
N GLY A 349 -60.62 -13.24 -36.23
CA GLY A 349 -61.06 -14.63 -36.14
C GLY A 349 -62.48 -14.77 -35.58
N LEU A 350 -62.79 -14.06 -34.49
CA LEU A 350 -64.11 -14.05 -33.88
C LEU A 350 -65.17 -13.46 -34.82
N CYS A 351 -64.87 -12.35 -35.49
CA CYS A 351 -65.76 -11.74 -36.48
C CYS A 351 -66.01 -12.68 -37.68
N THR A 352 -64.98 -13.34 -38.20
CA THR A 352 -65.16 -14.31 -39.28
C THR A 352 -65.97 -15.53 -38.83
N TRP A 353 -65.78 -15.99 -37.58
CA TRP A 353 -66.56 -17.09 -37.02
C TRP A 353 -68.04 -16.74 -36.91
N LEU A 354 -68.37 -15.54 -36.44
CA LEU A 354 -69.77 -15.08 -36.34
C LEU A 354 -70.45 -14.99 -37.71
N ILE A 355 -69.74 -14.50 -38.74
CA ILE A 355 -70.28 -14.42 -40.10
C ILE A 355 -70.56 -15.82 -40.67
N VAL A 356 -69.65 -16.77 -40.44
CA VAL A 356 -69.84 -18.16 -40.90
C VAL A 356 -70.97 -18.85 -40.14
N TRP A 357 -71.08 -18.60 -38.83
CA TRP A 357 -72.15 -19.15 -38.01
C TRP A 357 -73.53 -18.68 -38.48
N ASP A 358 -73.69 -17.37 -38.71
CA ASP A 358 -74.92 -16.74 -39.24
C ASP A 358 -75.26 -17.18 -40.68
N ALA A 359 -74.27 -17.61 -41.46
CA ALA A 359 -74.50 -18.13 -42.81
C ALA A 359 -74.94 -19.61 -42.84
N VAL A 360 -74.66 -20.36 -41.78
CA VAL A 360 -74.91 -21.82 -41.70
C VAL A 360 -76.16 -22.15 -40.89
N PHE A 361 -76.49 -21.36 -39.87
CA PHE A 361 -77.68 -21.47 -39.02
C PHE A 361 -78.55 -20.23 -39.15
#